data_AF-A0A1Q3JR38-F1
#
_entry.id   AF-A0A1Q3JR38-F1
#
_cell.length_a   1.000
_cell.length_b   1.000
_cell.length_c   1.000
_cell.angle_alpha   90.00
_cell.angle_beta   90.00
_cell.angle_gamma   90.00
#
_symmetry.space_group_name_H-M   'P 1'
#
loop_
_entity.id
_entity.type
_entity.pdbx_description
1 polymer ?
#
loop_
_entity_poly.entity_id
_entity_poly.type
_entity_poly.pdbx_seq_one_letter_code
_entity_poly.pdbx_strand_id
1 'polypeptide(L)'
;MSKQFIKELILSNQFRLYTIIAETYYQELEKYKPLVFRKWIAEELEIDEQKLNLNSLSSALVRERRKRSKLDKKKIIRETQSQNQQDSFVFSKDDSLPQKQNLQEY
;
A
#
# COMPACT_ATOMS: atom_id res chain seq x y z
N MET A 1 -5.25 -4.44 19.09
CA MET A 1 -5.96 -5.66 18.65
C MET A 1 -5.39 -6.84 19.44
N SER A 2 -6.19 -7.82 19.86
CA SER A 2 -5.68 -8.95 20.68
C SER A 2 -5.05 -10.04 19.82
N LYS A 3 -4.01 -10.70 20.34
CA LYS A 3 -3.36 -11.85 19.67
C LYS A 3 -4.35 -12.98 19.38
N GLN A 4 -5.22 -13.27 20.36
CA GLN A 4 -6.26 -14.29 20.25
C GLN A 4 -7.17 -14.07 19.04
N PHE A 5 -7.60 -12.82 18.82
CA PHE A 5 -8.46 -12.46 17.70
C PHE A 5 -7.78 -12.66 16.35
N ILE A 6 -6.50 -12.30 16.24
CA ILE A 6 -5.73 -12.51 15.00
C ILE A 6 -5.51 -14.00 14.76
N LYS A 7 -5.21 -14.77 15.80
CA LYS A 7 -5.10 -16.23 15.73
C LYS A 7 -6.41 -16.85 15.21
N GLU A 8 -7.55 -16.47 15.77
CA GLU A 8 -8.87 -16.94 15.32
C GLU A 8 -9.17 -16.55 13.88
N LEU A 9 -8.85 -15.31 13.47
CA LEU A 9 -8.98 -14.86 12.08
C LEU A 9 -8.16 -15.70 11.10
N ILE A 10 -6.93 -16.08 11.49
CA ILE A 10 -6.06 -16.92 10.65
C ILE A 10 -6.66 -18.32 10.51
N LEU A 11 -7.07 -18.92 11.63
CA LEU A 11 -7.62 -20.27 11.66
C LEU A 11 -8.96 -20.37 10.92
N SER A 12 -9.75 -19.31 10.94
CA SER A 12 -11.03 -19.21 10.21
C SER A 12 -10.90 -18.75 8.76
N ASN A 13 -9.67 -18.53 8.27
CA ASN A 13 -9.35 -18.13 6.89
C ASN A 13 -10.20 -16.95 6.37
N GLN A 14 -10.37 -15.93 7.23
CA GLN A 14 -11.28 -14.82 6.97
C GLN A 14 -10.72 -13.85 5.91
N PHE A 15 -11.64 -13.10 5.29
CA PHE A 15 -11.27 -12.04 4.35
C PHE A 15 -10.41 -10.96 5.03
N ARG A 16 -9.50 -10.36 4.25
CA ARG A 16 -8.61 -9.25 4.66
C ARG A 16 -7.62 -9.57 5.79
N LEU A 17 -7.44 -10.84 6.15
CA LEU A 17 -6.49 -11.29 7.17
C LEU A 17 -5.11 -10.63 7.06
N TYR A 18 -4.49 -10.70 5.89
CA TYR A 18 -3.13 -10.18 5.68
C TYR A 18 -3.04 -8.66 5.83
N THR A 19 -4.12 -7.93 5.54
CA THR A 19 -4.18 -6.49 5.77
C THR A 19 -4.22 -6.20 7.27
N ILE A 20 -5.04 -6.93 8.02
CA ILE A 20 -5.14 -6.80 9.48
C ILE A 20 -3.80 -7.11 10.15
N ILE A 21 -3.14 -8.18 9.71
CA ILE A 21 -1.79 -8.54 10.18
C ILE A 21 -0.80 -7.41 9.92
N ALA A 22 -0.76 -6.89 8.69
CA ALA A 22 0.19 -5.84 8.31
C ALA A 22 -0.06 -4.52 9.04
N GLU A 23 -1.32 -4.20 9.35
CA GLU A 23 -1.69 -3.01 10.12
C GLU A 23 -1.35 -3.16 11.60
N THR A 24 -1.57 -4.36 12.18
CA THR A 24 -1.34 -4.59 13.62
C THR A 24 0.14 -4.70 13.96
N TYR A 25 0.92 -5.42 13.14
CA TYR A 25 2.34 -5.71 13.38
C TYR A 25 3.25 -4.89 12.47
N TYR A 26 2.86 -3.63 12.20
CA TYR A 26 3.58 -2.77 11.26
C TYR A 26 5.03 -2.51 11.70
N GLN A 27 5.28 -2.36 13.01
CA GLN A 27 6.61 -2.05 13.53
C GLN A 27 7.58 -3.22 13.28
N GLU A 28 7.12 -4.44 13.52
CA GLU A 28 7.88 -5.66 13.28
C GLU A 28 8.04 -5.93 11.77
N LEU A 29 7.02 -5.59 10.98
CA LEU A 29 7.07 -5.62 9.52
C LEU A 29 8.13 -4.67 8.96
N GLU A 30 8.33 -3.50 9.56
CA GLU A 30 9.38 -2.57 9.14
C GLU A 30 10.78 -3.10 9.44
N LYS A 31 10.91 -3.84 10.56
CA LYS A 31 12.17 -4.43 11.02
C LYS A 31 12.57 -5.68 10.25
N TYR A 32 11.61 -6.52 9.84
CA TYR A 32 11.88 -7.84 9.28
C TYR A 32 11.59 -7.94 7.77
N LYS A 33 12.39 -8.75 7.06
CA LYS A 33 12.06 -9.17 5.68
C LYS A 33 10.83 -10.08 5.70
N PRO A 34 10.02 -10.18 4.61
CA PRO A 34 8.76 -10.92 4.62
C PRO A 34 8.87 -12.38 5.09
N LEU A 35 9.95 -13.07 4.73
CA LEU A 35 10.21 -14.45 5.16
C LEU A 35 10.44 -14.55 6.67
N VAL A 36 11.27 -13.65 7.22
CA VAL A 36 11.58 -13.61 8.65
C VAL A 36 10.34 -13.20 9.44
N PHE A 37 9.58 -12.23 8.93
CA PHE A 37 8.33 -11.78 9.51
C PHE A 37 7.30 -12.91 9.58
N ARG A 38 7.19 -13.74 8.53
CA ARG A 38 6.29 -14.90 8.51
C ARG A 38 6.60 -15.91 9.61
N LYS A 39 7.88 -16.22 9.80
CA LYS A 39 8.32 -17.11 10.89
C LYS A 39 8.02 -16.50 12.26
N TRP A 40 8.40 -15.23 12.44
CA TRP A 40 8.20 -14.51 13.68
C TRP A 40 6.72 -14.45 14.10
N ILE A 41 5.82 -14.12 13.18
CA ILE A 41 4.39 -14.00 13.51
C ILE A 41 3.74 -15.38 13.75
N ALA A 42 4.24 -16.44 13.13
CA ALA A 42 3.81 -17.80 13.40
C ALA A 42 4.17 -18.22 14.83
N GLU A 43 5.38 -17.88 15.29
CA GLU A 43 5.82 -18.09 16.68
C GLU A 43 5.01 -17.23 17.65
N GLU A 44 4.84 -15.94 17.35
CA GLU A 44 4.13 -14.97 18.20
C GLU A 44 2.63 -15.32 18.41
N LEU A 45 2.02 -15.98 17.43
CA LEU A 45 0.62 -16.42 17.48
C LEU A 45 0.46 -17.91 17.81
N GLU A 46 1.56 -18.64 17.97
CA GLU A 46 1.59 -20.09 18.18
C GLU A 46 0.75 -20.84 17.13
N ILE A 47 1.03 -20.58 15.86
CA ILE A 47 0.39 -21.25 14.72
C ILE A 47 1.46 -21.81 13.78
N ASP A 48 1.05 -22.75 12.92
CA ASP A 48 1.93 -23.26 11.87
C ASP A 48 2.20 -22.17 10.81
N GLU A 49 3.47 -21.99 10.47
CA GLU A 49 3.93 -21.10 9.41
C GLU A 49 3.21 -21.38 8.07
N GLN A 50 2.85 -22.65 7.81
CA GLN A 50 2.15 -23.06 6.60
C GLN A 50 0.73 -22.47 6.47
N LYS A 51 0.11 -22.05 7.58
CA LYS A 51 -1.18 -21.34 7.56
C LYS A 51 -1.09 -19.94 7.00
N LEU A 52 0.12 -19.38 6.93
CA LEU A 52 0.37 -18.05 6.38
C LEU A 52 0.93 -18.16 4.97
N ASN A 53 0.24 -17.57 4.00
CA ASN A 53 0.76 -17.47 2.64
C ASN A 53 1.77 -16.34 2.51
N LEU A 54 3.02 -16.67 2.17
CA LEU A 54 4.12 -15.71 2.05
C LEU A 54 3.86 -14.62 0.99
N ASN A 55 3.24 -14.95 -0.14
CA ASN A 55 2.99 -14.00 -1.22
C ASN A 55 1.89 -12.99 -0.85
N SER A 56 0.80 -13.48 -0.26
CA SER A 56 -0.28 -12.65 0.26
C SER A 56 0.21 -11.73 1.36
N LEU A 57 1.05 -12.26 2.25
CA LEU A 57 1.69 -11.50 3.30
C LEU A 57 2.56 -10.40 2.70
N SER A 58 3.55 -10.75 1.87
CA SER A 58 4.45 -9.82 1.19
C SER A 58 3.69 -8.70 0.46
N SER A 59 2.62 -9.06 -0.26
CA SER A 59 1.76 -8.09 -0.95
C SER A 59 1.07 -7.13 0.01
N ALA A 60 0.57 -7.63 1.14
CA ALA A 60 0.01 -6.79 2.19
C ALA A 60 1.06 -5.85 2.80
N LEU A 61 2.29 -6.34 3.04
CA LEU A 61 3.37 -5.50 3.57
C LEU A 61 3.72 -4.35 2.62
N VAL A 62 3.82 -4.64 1.31
CA VAL A 62 4.09 -3.62 0.29
C VAL A 62 2.98 -2.58 0.23
N ARG A 63 1.71 -3.00 0.31
CA ARG A 63 0.57 -2.08 0.32
C ARG A 63 0.57 -1.17 1.54
N GLU A 64 0.81 -1.71 2.72
CA GLU A 64 0.84 -0.94 3.97
C GLU A 64 2.00 0.07 3.99
N ARG A 65 3.19 -0.35 3.53
CA ARG A 65 4.34 0.56 3.37
C ARG A 65 4.04 1.70 2.40
N ARG A 66 3.43 1.39 1.24
CA ARG A 66 3.02 2.42 0.26
C ARG A 66 1.99 3.38 0.84
N LYS A 67 0.98 2.87 1.56
CA LYS A 67 -0.05 3.68 2.24
C LYS A 67 0.58 4.69 3.20
N ARG A 68 1.56 4.26 4.01
CA ARG A 68 2.25 5.13 4.98
C ARG A 68 3.18 6.14 4.32
N SER A 69 3.95 5.73 3.31
CA SER A 69 4.79 6.68 2.55
C SER A 69 3.98 7.80 1.88
N LYS A 70 2.72 7.55 1.50
CA LYS A 70 1.82 8.57 0.95
C LYS A 70 1.28 9.51 2.03
N LEU A 71 1.11 9.05 3.26
CA LEU A 71 0.71 9.88 4.40
C LEU A 71 1.83 10.87 4.75
N ASP A 72 3.08 10.42 4.74
CA ASP A 72 4.24 11.28 5.00
C ASP A 72 4.39 12.36 3.92
N LYS A 73 4.23 12.00 2.64
CA LYS A 73 4.22 12.96 1.53
C LYS A 73 3.08 13.98 1.62
N LYS A 74 1.88 13.58 2.06
CA LYS A 74 0.77 14.52 2.30
C LYS A 74 1.03 15.47 3.45
N LYS A 75 1.75 15.04 4.48
CA LYS A 75 2.17 15.91 5.60
C LYS A 75 3.15 16.99 5.11
N ILE A 76 4.17 16.58 4.35
CA ILE A 76 5.14 17.51 3.74
C ILE A 76 4.42 18.54 2.84
N ILE A 77 3.50 18.09 1.97
CA ILE A 77 2.75 19.01 1.10
C ILE A 77 1.90 19.99 1.92
N ARG A 78 1.27 19.59 3.02
CA ARG A 78 0.48 20.51 3.87
C ARG A 78 1.35 21.51 4.64
N GLU A 79 2.52 21.09 5.09
CA GLU A 79 3.50 22.00 5.73
C GLU A 79 4.10 22.98 4.72
N THR A 80 4.28 22.57 3.45
CA THR A 80 4.76 23.47 2.38
C THR A 80 3.65 24.35 1.79
N GLN A 81 2.39 23.89 1.77
CA GLN A 81 1.23 24.66 1.31
C GLN A 81 0.75 25.71 2.32
N SER A 82 1.25 25.66 3.57
CA SER A 82 0.99 26.72 4.54
C SER A 82 1.90 27.96 4.32
N GLN A 83 2.85 27.89 3.38
CA GLN A 83 3.75 29.02 3.05
C GLN A 83 3.70 29.51 1.60
N ASN A 84 3.11 28.80 0.64
CA ASN A 84 2.97 29.31 -0.71
C ASN A 84 1.51 29.45 -1.11
N GLN A 85 1.03 30.69 -0.93
CA GLN A 85 -0.09 31.24 -1.68
C GLN A 85 0.19 31.10 -3.19
N GLN A 86 -0.87 30.79 -3.93
CA GLN A 86 -1.03 30.98 -5.37
C GLN A 86 -0.06 30.23 -6.29
N ASP A 87 -0.55 29.14 -6.90
CA ASP A 87 -0.57 29.11 -8.36
C ASP A 87 -1.61 28.12 -8.89
N SER A 88 -2.45 28.64 -9.77
CA SER A 88 -3.64 28.00 -10.30
C SER A 88 -3.25 27.03 -11.42
N PHE A 89 -3.28 25.71 -11.17
CA PHE A 89 -3.04 24.73 -12.23
C PHE A 89 -4.36 24.41 -12.96
N VAL A 90 -4.51 24.92 -14.19
CA VAL A 90 -5.60 24.58 -15.11
C VAL A 90 -5.20 23.36 -15.93
N PHE A 91 -6.07 22.34 -15.95
CA PHE A 91 -5.86 21.09 -16.68
C PHE A 91 -6.25 21.27 -18.15
N SER A 92 -5.28 21.47 -19.05
CA SER A 92 -5.53 21.48 -20.50
C SER A 92 -5.97 20.09 -20.96
N LYS A 93 -7.22 19.97 -21.41
CA LYS A 93 -7.71 18.80 -22.14
C LYS A 93 -7.25 18.92 -23.59
N ASP A 94 -6.41 17.99 -24.03
CA ASP A 94 -6.03 17.80 -25.42
C ASP A 94 -7.19 17.09 -26.14
N ASP A 95 -7.96 17.83 -26.92
CA ASP A 95 -8.95 17.30 -27.85
C ASP A 95 -8.68 17.95 -29.21
N SER A 96 -7.82 17.33 -30.02
CA SER A 96 -7.61 17.73 -31.41
C SER A 96 -7.65 16.51 -32.33
N LEU A 97 -8.75 16.42 -33.08
CA LEU A 97 -8.97 15.46 -34.16
C LEU A 97 -8.00 15.75 -35.33
N PRO A 98 -7.46 14.73 -36.02
CA PRO A 98 -6.53 14.95 -37.13
C PRO A 98 -7.27 15.43 -38.39
N GLN A 99 -7.00 16.67 -38.80
CA GLN A 99 -7.50 17.27 -40.03
C GLN A 99 -6.59 16.84 -41.20
N LYS A 100 -7.11 16.00 -42.11
CA LYS A 100 -6.42 15.57 -43.33
C LYS A 100 -6.16 16.78 -44.24
N GLN A 101 -4.89 17.11 -44.49
CA GLN A 101 -4.47 18.01 -45.56
C GLN A 101 -4.23 17.18 -46.84
N ASN A 102 -4.98 17.47 -47.91
CA ASN A 102 -4.63 17.02 -49.25
C ASN A 102 -3.52 17.94 -49.79
N LEU A 103 -2.35 17.35 -50.05
CA LEU A 103 -1.26 17.98 -50.80
C LEU A 103 -1.67 18.09 -52.27
N GLN A 104 -1.44 19.27 -52.86
CA GLN A 104 -1.68 19.57 -54.26
C GLN A 104 -0.37 20.12 -54.85
N GLU A 105 0.34 19.28 -55.58
CA GLU A 105 1.55 19.60 -56.38
C GLU A 105 1.64 18.47 -57.44
N TYR A 106 1.73 18.64 -58.76
CA TYR A 106 1.97 19.77 -59.68
C TYR A 106 1.08 19.61 -60.93
#